data_AF-A0AAE0I1Q0-F1
#
_entry.id   AF-A0AAE0I1Q0-F1
#
_cell.length_a   1.000
_cell.length_b   1.000
_cell.length_c   1.000
_cell.angle_alpha   90.00
_cell.angle_beta   90.00
_cell.angle_gamma   90.00
#
_symmetry.space_group_name_H-M   'P 1'
#
loop_
_entity.id
_entity.type
_entity.pdbx_description
1 polymer ?
#
loop_
_entity_poly.entity_id
_entity_poly.type
_entity_poly.pdbx_seq_one_letter_code
_entity_poly.pdbx_strand_id
1 'polypeptide(L)'
;MANPHPDAKRILFLASGDFRQASAVLATAGAIAAQTMREDVQITIVSFEQSIEGTFTERFGQNPRARLPIERIRRYVGARLVVVEDSFTRAVMMCHEKKPKNWIVIATSTFKLHSPGFNNLSEHQRHAIGYESIGRIDSLNKQWDRYGPPQGLRKVLISSAPDLDSSLSVYLPHQVLCGPILRPVSPVSKALRNWLARGPTLFVDLSGTPAEALQVANELWSVLDQADAVGYRDG
;
A
#
# COMPACT_ATOMS: atom_id res chain seq x y z
N MET A 1 3.71 -22.12 21.17
CA MET A 1 2.97 -20.85 20.97
C MET A 1 2.11 -20.65 22.21
N ALA A 2 2.23 -19.51 22.90
CA ALA A 2 1.37 -19.20 24.04
C ALA A 2 -0.08 -19.09 23.58
N ASN A 3 -1.03 -19.62 24.36
CA ASN A 3 -2.45 -19.44 24.08
C ASN A 3 -2.81 -17.95 24.21
N PRO A 4 -3.49 -17.34 23.24
CA PRO A 4 -3.84 -15.92 23.30
C PRO A 4 -4.79 -15.65 24.47
N HIS A 5 -4.65 -14.48 25.11
CA HIS A 5 -5.53 -14.05 26.19
C HIS A 5 -7.00 -14.04 25.71
N PRO A 6 -7.94 -14.64 26.45
CA PRO A 6 -9.32 -14.81 26.00
C PRO A 6 -10.01 -13.48 25.63
N ASP A 7 -9.66 -12.39 26.30
CA ASP A 7 -10.21 -11.04 26.06
C ASP A 7 -9.44 -10.17 25.05
N ALA A 8 -8.41 -10.71 24.41
CA ALA A 8 -7.58 -9.94 23.49
C ALA A 8 -8.40 -9.31 22.35
N LYS A 9 -8.16 -8.03 22.07
CA LYS A 9 -8.65 -7.31 20.90
C LYS A 9 -7.96 -7.86 19.67
N ARG A 10 -8.71 -8.62 18.87
CA ARG A 10 -8.23 -9.23 17.63
C ARG A 10 -8.39 -8.27 16.46
N ILE A 11 -7.30 -7.96 15.76
CA ILE A 11 -7.26 -7.14 14.55
C ILE A 11 -6.83 -8.04 13.39
N LEU A 12 -7.62 -8.05 12.31
CA LEU A 12 -7.32 -8.82 11.10
C LEU A 12 -6.95 -7.87 9.97
N PHE A 13 -5.73 -8.00 9.45
CA PHE A 13 -5.30 -7.34 8.22
C PHE A 13 -5.49 -8.27 7.02
N LEU A 14 -6.06 -7.72 5.95
CA LEU A 14 -6.17 -8.36 4.64
C LEU A 14 -5.30 -7.58 3.65
N ALA A 15 -4.21 -8.19 3.22
CA ALA A 15 -3.23 -7.59 2.33
C ALA A 15 -3.15 -8.34 1.01
N SER A 16 -2.83 -7.62 -0.06
CA SER A 16 -2.35 -8.22 -1.29
C SER A 16 -0.93 -8.77 -1.08
N GLY A 17 -0.55 -9.76 -1.88
CA GLY A 17 0.83 -10.28 -1.89
C GLY A 17 1.85 -9.32 -2.50
N ASP A 18 1.47 -8.11 -2.93
CA ASP A 18 2.41 -7.14 -3.51
C ASP A 18 3.27 -6.52 -2.38
N PHE A 19 4.58 -6.59 -2.53
CA PHE A 19 5.54 -6.10 -1.54
C PHE A 19 5.40 -4.61 -1.20
N ARG A 20 5.10 -3.75 -2.19
CA ARG A 20 4.93 -2.31 -1.97
C ARG A 20 3.73 -2.04 -1.08
N GLN A 21 2.68 -2.82 -1.30
CA GLN A 21 1.41 -2.70 -0.62
C GLN A 21 1.44 -3.31 0.79
N ALA A 22 2.03 -4.49 0.91
CA ALA A 22 2.26 -5.18 2.17
C ALA A 22 3.12 -4.34 3.13
N SER A 23 3.99 -3.46 2.61
CA SER A 23 4.81 -2.56 3.43
C SER A 23 3.97 -1.61 4.29
N ALA A 24 2.90 -1.02 3.74
CA ALA A 24 2.03 -0.14 4.51
C ALA A 24 1.25 -0.91 5.59
N VAL A 25 0.73 -2.10 5.25
CA VAL A 25 0.06 -2.99 6.21
C VAL A 25 0.99 -3.35 7.37
N LEU A 26 2.22 -3.74 7.08
CA LEU A 26 3.23 -4.09 8.07
C LEU A 26 3.66 -2.89 8.91
N ALA A 27 3.83 -1.71 8.31
CA ALA A 27 4.12 -0.47 9.03
C ALA A 27 3.01 -0.12 10.02
N THR A 28 1.74 -0.17 9.58
CA THR A 28 0.58 0.08 10.45
C THR A 28 0.49 -0.95 11.57
N ALA A 29 0.62 -2.25 11.26
CA ALA A 29 0.61 -3.30 12.26
C ALA A 29 1.74 -3.13 13.30
N GLY A 30 2.95 -2.80 12.85
CA GLY A 30 4.10 -2.52 13.70
C GLY A 30 3.87 -1.30 14.60
N ALA A 31 3.32 -0.22 14.05
CA ALA A 31 2.98 0.97 14.82
C ALA A 31 1.92 0.69 15.91
N ILE A 32 0.88 -0.09 15.59
CA ILE A 32 -0.12 -0.52 16.59
C ILE A 32 0.55 -1.33 17.70
N ALA A 33 1.38 -2.32 17.34
CA ALA A 33 2.10 -3.15 18.31
C ALA A 33 3.01 -2.31 19.22
N ALA A 34 3.77 -1.37 18.63
CA ALA A 34 4.68 -0.50 19.36
C ALA A 34 3.97 0.50 20.28
N GLN A 35 2.88 1.13 19.81
CA GLN A 35 2.13 2.10 20.60
C GLN A 35 1.34 1.46 21.74
N THR A 36 0.86 0.22 21.53
CA THR A 36 0.03 -0.41 22.55
C THR A 36 0.87 -0.93 23.71
N MET A 37 2.04 -1.55 23.54
CA MET A 37 2.71 -2.28 24.64
C MET A 37 1.75 -3.21 25.42
N ARG A 38 0.57 -3.50 24.85
CA ARG A 38 -0.52 -4.16 25.56
C ARG A 38 -0.56 -5.60 25.09
N GLU A 39 -0.43 -6.51 26.05
CA GLU A 39 -0.62 -7.95 25.84
C GLU A 39 -2.08 -8.30 25.44
N ASP A 40 -2.99 -7.32 25.46
CA ASP A 40 -4.39 -7.45 25.08
C ASP A 40 -4.67 -7.26 23.59
N VAL A 41 -3.67 -7.10 22.72
CA VAL A 41 -3.89 -6.96 21.26
C VAL A 41 -3.28 -8.14 20.52
N GLN A 42 -4.11 -8.80 19.70
CA GLN A 42 -3.67 -9.85 18.78
C GLN A 42 -3.83 -9.35 17.35
N ILE A 43 -2.73 -9.29 16.61
CA ILE A 43 -2.72 -8.91 15.19
C ILE A 43 -2.54 -10.17 14.35
N THR A 44 -3.45 -10.37 13.41
CA THR A 44 -3.36 -11.42 12.38
C THR A 44 -3.28 -10.75 11.02
N ILE A 45 -2.26 -11.07 10.23
CA ILE A 45 -2.12 -10.60 8.85
C ILE A 45 -2.34 -11.78 7.92
N VAL A 46 -3.29 -11.64 6.99
CA VAL A 46 -3.54 -12.61 5.94
C VAL A 46 -3.18 -11.97 4.61
N SER A 47 -2.14 -12.51 3.98
CA SER A 47 -1.72 -12.13 2.64
C SER A 47 -2.10 -13.22 1.64
N PHE A 48 -2.48 -12.81 0.44
CA PHE A 48 -2.77 -13.70 -0.67
C PHE A 48 -1.69 -13.52 -1.73
N GLU A 49 -0.71 -14.41 -1.67
CA GLU A 49 0.42 -14.43 -2.59
C GLU A 49 -0.08 -14.82 -3.99
N GLN A 50 0.10 -13.94 -4.97
CA GLN A 50 0.21 -14.38 -6.37
C GLN A 50 1.69 -14.68 -6.61
N SER A 51 2.13 -15.87 -6.17
CA SER A 51 3.43 -16.48 -6.49
C SER A 51 4.65 -15.54 -6.52
N ILE A 52 5.30 -15.32 -5.38
CA ILE A 52 6.74 -15.04 -5.33
C ILE A 52 7.30 -15.87 -4.17
N GLU A 53 8.26 -16.75 -4.45
CA GLU A 53 8.84 -17.67 -3.47
C GLU A 53 9.49 -16.93 -2.29
N GLY A 54 9.05 -17.23 -1.06
CA GLY A 54 9.82 -16.87 0.14
C GLY A 54 9.03 -16.72 1.44
N THR A 55 8.57 -17.85 2.01
CA THR A 55 8.38 -18.12 3.47
C THR A 55 7.70 -17.00 4.30
N PHE A 56 6.39 -17.03 4.60
CA PHE A 56 5.63 -18.02 5.35
C PHE A 56 4.19 -18.05 4.78
N THR A 57 3.79 -19.12 4.10
CA THR A 57 2.48 -19.21 3.44
C THR A 57 1.84 -20.58 3.68
N GLU A 58 0.69 -20.59 4.37
CA GLU A 58 -0.34 -21.57 4.01
C GLU A 58 -0.72 -21.25 2.56
N ARG A 59 -0.28 -22.11 1.63
CA ARG A 59 -0.47 -21.92 0.19
C ARG A 59 -1.95 -21.95 -0.16
N PHE A 60 -2.49 -20.82 -0.63
CA PHE A 60 -3.82 -20.76 -1.22
C PHE A 60 -3.71 -20.57 -2.74
N GLY A 61 -4.26 -21.54 -3.48
CA GLY A 61 -3.90 -21.87 -4.86
C GLY A 61 -4.21 -20.82 -5.94
N GLN A 62 -3.49 -21.00 -7.06
CA GLN A 62 -3.35 -20.15 -8.24
C GLN A 62 -4.58 -20.07 -9.18
N ASN A 63 -5.80 -20.21 -8.67
CA ASN A 63 -6.99 -20.19 -9.53
C ASN A 63 -7.72 -18.84 -9.45
N PRO A 64 -7.76 -18.02 -10.51
CA PRO A 64 -8.47 -16.74 -10.51
C PRO A 64 -10.00 -16.88 -10.34
N ARG A 65 -10.57 -18.09 -10.52
CA ARG A 65 -11.97 -18.42 -10.22
C ARG A 65 -12.17 -19.13 -8.88
N ALA A 66 -11.12 -19.46 -8.14
CA ALA A 66 -11.28 -20.01 -6.81
C ALA A 66 -11.92 -18.93 -5.93
N ARG A 67 -13.11 -19.26 -5.38
CA ARG A 67 -13.66 -18.56 -4.24
C ARG A 67 -12.54 -18.51 -3.19
N LEU A 68 -12.22 -17.32 -2.69
CA LEU A 68 -11.45 -17.19 -1.46
C LEU A 68 -12.02 -18.21 -0.47
N PRO A 69 -11.20 -18.95 0.31
CA PRO A 69 -11.71 -19.86 1.33
C PRO A 69 -12.32 -19.03 2.47
N ILE A 70 -13.42 -18.36 2.16
CA ILE A 70 -14.20 -17.43 2.98
C ILE A 70 -14.71 -18.15 4.22
N GLU A 71 -15.02 -19.44 4.10
CA GLU A 71 -15.42 -20.27 5.24
C GLU A 71 -14.24 -20.58 6.19
N ARG A 72 -12.98 -20.50 5.72
CA ARG A 72 -11.80 -20.57 6.60
C ARG A 72 -11.53 -19.21 7.24
N ILE A 73 -11.58 -18.11 6.49
CA ILE A 73 -11.43 -16.75 7.05
C ILE A 73 -12.53 -16.49 8.08
N ARG A 74 -13.78 -16.92 7.84
CA ARG A 74 -14.91 -16.87 8.79
C ARG A 74 -14.57 -17.49 10.15
N ARG A 75 -13.81 -18.60 10.20
CA ARG A 75 -13.37 -19.21 11.46
C ARG A 75 -12.38 -18.32 12.23
N TYR A 76 -11.71 -17.38 11.56
CA TYR A 76 -10.80 -16.42 12.18
C TYR A 76 -11.49 -15.15 12.72
N VAL A 77 -12.73 -14.83 12.32
CA VAL A 77 -13.32 -13.48 12.55
C VAL A 77 -14.05 -13.32 13.89
N GLY A 78 -13.43 -13.79 14.97
CA GLY A 78 -13.57 -13.11 16.27
C GLY A 78 -12.88 -11.74 16.29
N ALA A 79 -12.45 -11.23 15.13
CA ALA A 79 -11.81 -9.94 14.96
C ALA A 79 -12.77 -8.82 15.35
N ARG A 80 -12.32 -7.95 16.25
CA ARG A 80 -13.03 -6.73 16.63
C ARG A 80 -12.88 -5.64 15.55
N LEU A 81 -11.84 -5.72 14.73
CA LEU A 81 -11.55 -4.81 13.63
C LEU A 81 -10.96 -5.59 12.44
N VAL A 82 -11.47 -5.32 11.24
CA VAL A 82 -10.87 -5.76 9.98
C VAL A 82 -10.23 -4.56 9.28
N VAL A 83 -8.99 -4.71 8.85
CA VAL A 83 -8.22 -3.70 8.13
C VAL A 83 -7.93 -4.24 6.74
N VAL A 84 -8.30 -3.50 5.71
CA VAL A 84 -8.17 -3.95 4.32
C VAL A 84 -7.33 -2.97 3.53
N GLU A 85 -6.33 -3.47 2.82
CA GLU A 85 -5.59 -2.69 1.85
C GLU A 85 -6.46 -2.34 0.63
N ASP A 86 -6.44 -1.09 0.17
CA ASP A 86 -7.28 -0.58 -0.93
C ASP A 86 -7.04 -1.31 -2.26
N SER A 87 -5.79 -1.68 -2.54
CA SER A 87 -5.43 -2.40 -3.76
C SER A 87 -5.93 -3.85 -3.77
N PHE A 88 -6.26 -4.42 -2.60
CA PHE A 88 -6.78 -5.77 -2.49
C PHE A 88 -8.31 -5.83 -2.70
N THR A 89 -8.74 -5.51 -3.92
CA THR A 89 -10.16 -5.35 -4.30
C THR A 89 -11.06 -6.50 -3.85
N ARG A 90 -10.59 -7.75 -3.90
CA ARG A 90 -11.38 -8.91 -3.46
C ARG A 90 -11.71 -8.87 -1.97
N ALA A 91 -10.78 -8.45 -1.12
CA ALA A 91 -11.02 -8.30 0.30
C ALA A 91 -11.96 -7.12 0.58
N VAL A 92 -11.83 -6.02 -0.17
CA VAL A 92 -12.75 -4.87 -0.03
C VAL A 92 -14.18 -5.26 -0.41
N MET A 93 -14.37 -5.94 -1.55
CA MET A 93 -15.69 -6.46 -1.97
C MET A 93 -16.25 -7.44 -0.94
N MET A 94 -15.41 -8.32 -0.39
CA MET A 94 -15.84 -9.24 0.67
C MET A 94 -16.33 -8.47 1.91
N CYS A 95 -15.61 -7.43 2.36
CA CYS A 95 -16.05 -6.60 3.48
C CYS A 95 -17.35 -5.86 3.16
N HIS A 96 -17.54 -5.40 1.93
CA HIS A 96 -18.79 -4.81 1.48
C HIS A 96 -19.96 -5.80 1.55
N GLU A 97 -19.77 -7.02 1.04
CA GLU A 97 -20.81 -8.07 1.02
C GLU A 97 -21.14 -8.61 2.42
N LYS A 98 -20.10 -8.85 3.23
CA LYS A 98 -20.25 -9.49 4.54
C LYS A 98 -20.52 -8.50 5.68
N LYS A 99 -20.32 -7.20 5.42
CA LYS A 99 -20.61 -6.10 6.35
C LYS A 99 -20.10 -6.38 7.78
N PRO A 100 -18.79 -6.64 7.97
CA PRO A 100 -18.27 -6.84 9.31
C PRO A 100 -18.57 -5.60 10.17
N LYS A 101 -18.83 -5.82 11.47
CA LYS A 101 -19.29 -4.75 12.37
C LYS A 101 -18.36 -3.54 12.39
N ASN A 102 -17.05 -3.77 12.30
CA ASN A 102 -16.05 -2.71 12.19
C ASN A 102 -15.00 -3.11 11.16
N TRP A 103 -14.84 -2.27 10.15
CA TRP A 103 -13.72 -2.38 9.24
C TRP A 103 -13.24 -1.01 8.76
N ILE A 104 -11.99 -0.96 8.33
CA ILE A 104 -11.34 0.22 7.76
C ILE A 104 -10.57 -0.18 6.49
N VAL A 105 -10.30 0.81 5.66
CA VAL A 105 -9.42 0.67 4.50
C VAL A 105 -8.11 1.41 4.76
N ILE A 106 -6.97 0.82 4.39
CA ILE A 106 -5.68 1.51 4.26
C ILE A 106 -5.44 1.74 2.78
N ALA A 107 -5.48 3.00 2.38
CA ALA A 107 -5.07 3.46 1.07
C ALA A 107 -3.58 3.78 1.09
N THR A 108 -2.80 2.96 0.38
CA THR A 108 -1.34 3.13 0.26
C THR A 108 -0.96 4.14 -0.82
N SER A 109 -1.95 4.51 -1.62
CA SER A 109 -1.83 5.41 -2.75
C SER A 109 -2.16 6.86 -2.33
N THR A 110 -1.65 7.85 -3.08
CA THR A 110 -1.79 9.28 -2.75
C THR A 110 -3.25 9.73 -2.70
N PHE A 111 -3.57 10.74 -1.88
CA PHE A 111 -4.94 11.21 -1.65
C PHE A 111 -5.68 11.63 -2.93
N LYS A 112 -4.96 12.16 -3.94
CA LYS A 112 -5.50 12.51 -5.26
C LYS A 112 -6.37 11.41 -5.86
N LEU A 113 -6.01 10.15 -5.62
CA LEU A 113 -6.69 8.98 -6.15
C LEU A 113 -8.01 8.68 -5.46
N HIS A 114 -8.35 9.33 -4.35
CA HIS A 114 -9.54 9.06 -3.53
C HIS A 114 -10.43 10.31 -3.34
N SER A 115 -10.17 11.37 -4.12
CA SER A 115 -10.92 12.62 -4.06
C SER A 115 -12.22 12.55 -4.87
N PRO A 116 -13.35 13.06 -4.34
CA PRO A 116 -14.60 13.18 -5.11
C PRO A 116 -14.38 13.98 -6.39
N GLY A 117 -14.92 13.49 -7.51
CA GLY A 117 -14.81 14.18 -8.81
C GLY A 117 -13.53 13.89 -9.59
N PHE A 118 -12.60 13.08 -9.07
CA PHE A 118 -11.46 12.56 -9.84
C PHE A 118 -11.93 11.85 -11.13
N ASN A 119 -13.04 11.13 -11.04
CA ASN A 119 -13.65 10.41 -12.17
C ASN A 119 -14.24 11.34 -13.25
N ASN A 120 -14.41 12.63 -12.94
CA ASN A 120 -14.91 13.64 -13.88
C ASN A 120 -13.77 14.38 -14.61
N LEU A 121 -12.51 14.09 -14.28
CA LEU A 121 -11.36 14.66 -14.98
C LEU A 121 -11.20 14.03 -16.36
N SER A 122 -10.88 14.85 -17.36
CA SER A 122 -10.51 14.37 -18.69
C SER A 122 -9.27 13.48 -18.62
N GLU A 123 -9.07 12.63 -19.62
CA GLU A 123 -7.87 11.77 -19.71
C GLU A 123 -6.57 12.57 -19.69
N HIS A 124 -6.56 13.73 -20.38
CA HIS A 124 -5.45 14.69 -20.31
C HIS A 124 -5.22 15.27 -18.91
N GLN A 125 -6.28 15.61 -18.19
CA GLN A 125 -6.18 16.11 -16.81
C GLN A 125 -5.67 15.02 -15.85
N ARG A 126 -6.00 13.75 -16.10
CA ARG A 126 -5.49 12.60 -15.36
C ARG A 126 -4.01 12.32 -15.67
N HIS A 127 -3.59 12.40 -16.94
CA HIS A 127 -2.17 12.30 -17.31
C HIS A 127 -1.32 13.43 -16.71
N ALA A 128 -1.81 14.67 -16.71
CA ALA A 128 -1.09 15.83 -16.17
C ALA A 128 -0.78 15.75 -14.66
N ILE A 129 -1.49 14.87 -13.93
CA ILE A 129 -1.25 14.59 -12.50
C ILE A 129 -0.50 13.27 -12.26
N GLY A 130 0.07 12.65 -13.30
CA GLY A 130 0.95 11.48 -13.20
C GLY A 130 0.25 10.11 -13.21
N TYR A 131 -0.87 9.98 -13.94
CA TYR A 131 -1.74 8.80 -13.90
C TYR A 131 -1.62 7.92 -15.15
N GLU A 132 -0.65 7.00 -15.22
CA GLU A 132 -0.53 6.07 -16.36
C GLU A 132 -1.01 4.63 -16.12
N SER A 133 -1.41 4.21 -14.90
CA SER A 133 -1.68 2.78 -14.71
C SER A 133 -2.55 2.39 -13.51
N ILE A 134 -3.79 2.90 -13.39
CA ILE A 134 -4.73 2.30 -12.42
C ILE A 134 -6.18 2.24 -12.93
N GLY A 135 -6.50 1.16 -13.65
CA GLY A 135 -7.88 0.74 -13.95
C GLY A 135 -8.63 0.05 -12.78
N ARG A 136 -8.02 -0.03 -11.57
CA ARG A 136 -8.58 -0.79 -10.42
C ARG A 136 -9.15 0.09 -9.28
N ILE A 137 -8.52 1.21 -8.95
CA ILE A 137 -9.04 2.21 -7.97
C ILE A 137 -10.29 2.91 -8.50
N ASP A 138 -10.37 3.08 -9.82
CA ASP A 138 -11.53 3.62 -10.54
C ASP A 138 -12.83 2.88 -10.19
N SER A 139 -12.76 1.56 -9.93
CA SER A 139 -13.91 0.75 -9.53
C SER A 139 -14.39 0.98 -8.09
N LEU A 140 -13.47 1.29 -7.16
CA LEU A 140 -13.79 1.56 -5.75
C LEU A 140 -14.37 2.97 -5.60
N ASN A 141 -13.77 3.96 -6.24
CA ASN A 141 -14.31 5.32 -6.24
C ASN A 141 -15.66 5.39 -6.95
N LYS A 142 -15.81 4.74 -8.12
CA LYS A 142 -17.11 4.67 -8.81
C LYS A 142 -18.20 3.98 -7.96
N GLN A 143 -17.83 2.98 -7.15
CA GLN A 143 -18.78 2.38 -6.21
C GLN A 143 -19.12 3.31 -5.04
N TRP A 144 -18.14 4.01 -4.46
CA TRP A 144 -18.37 4.98 -3.38
C TRP A 144 -19.15 6.21 -3.82
N ASP A 145 -18.84 6.75 -4.99
CA ASP A 145 -19.57 7.88 -5.58
C ASP A 145 -21.03 7.52 -5.88
N ARG A 146 -21.29 6.26 -6.28
CA ARG A 146 -22.64 5.81 -6.66
C ARG A 146 -23.50 5.33 -5.48
N TYR A 147 -22.90 4.72 -4.46
CA TYR A 147 -23.64 4.04 -3.38
C TYR A 147 -23.32 4.57 -1.98
N GLY A 148 -22.43 5.56 -1.86
CA GLY A 148 -21.90 6.04 -0.59
C GLY A 148 -20.90 5.07 0.05
N PRO A 149 -20.33 5.43 1.21
CA PRO A 149 -19.43 4.54 1.93
C PRO A 149 -20.20 3.29 2.41
N PRO A 150 -19.63 2.08 2.25
CA PRO A 150 -20.32 0.86 2.66
C PRO A 150 -20.64 0.80 4.15
N GLN A 151 -21.73 0.11 4.47
CA GLN A 151 -22.17 -0.11 5.85
C GLN A 151 -21.05 -0.77 6.68
N GLY A 152 -20.78 -0.19 7.87
CA GLY A 152 -19.75 -0.70 8.79
C GLY A 152 -18.33 -0.21 8.51
N LEU A 153 -18.09 0.47 7.37
CA LEU A 153 -16.82 1.13 7.12
C LEU A 153 -16.69 2.31 8.09
N ARG A 154 -15.65 2.29 8.92
CA ARG A 154 -15.43 3.31 9.95
C ARG A 154 -14.60 4.47 9.42
N LYS A 155 -13.50 4.14 8.74
CA LYS A 155 -12.49 5.09 8.26
C LYS A 155 -11.75 4.56 7.04
N VAL A 156 -11.25 5.48 6.23
CA VAL A 156 -10.24 5.24 5.19
C VAL A 156 -8.98 5.97 5.64
N LEU A 157 -7.94 5.22 5.94
CA LEU A 157 -6.63 5.70 6.34
C LEU A 157 -5.81 5.89 5.08
N ILE A 158 -5.36 7.11 4.79
CA ILE A 158 -4.66 7.45 3.56
C ILE A 158 -3.20 7.70 3.90
N SER A 159 -2.29 7.01 3.21
CA SER A 159 -0.85 7.16 3.33
C SER A 159 -0.38 8.44 2.65
N SER A 160 -0.89 9.57 3.12
CA SER A 160 -0.44 10.91 2.72
C SER A 160 -0.54 11.87 3.90
N ALA A 161 0.06 13.05 3.73
CA ALA A 161 0.11 14.12 4.71
C ALA A 161 -0.38 15.45 4.08
N PRO A 162 -0.95 16.38 4.87
CA PRO A 162 -1.52 17.62 4.33
C PRO A 162 -0.54 18.49 3.54
N ASP A 163 0.74 18.43 3.87
CA ASP A 163 1.84 19.13 3.19
C ASP A 163 2.15 18.51 1.81
N LEU A 164 2.02 17.19 1.67
CA LEU A 164 2.20 16.47 0.41
C LEU A 164 1.02 16.65 -0.56
N ASP A 165 -0.20 16.83 -0.04
CA ASP A 165 -1.44 16.94 -0.82
C ASP A 165 -2.16 18.30 -0.63
N SER A 166 -1.36 19.35 -0.38
CA SER A 166 -1.82 20.71 -0.03
C SER A 166 -2.75 21.39 -1.05
N SER A 167 -2.83 20.87 -2.28
CA SER A 167 -3.73 21.37 -3.33
C SER A 167 -5.18 20.90 -3.19
N LEU A 168 -5.53 20.10 -2.17
CA LEU A 168 -6.84 19.46 -2.05
C LEU A 168 -7.58 19.97 -0.82
N SER A 169 -8.62 20.76 -1.06
CA SER A 169 -9.36 21.49 -0.02
C SER A 169 -10.54 20.71 0.56
N VAL A 170 -10.85 19.51 0.05
CA VAL A 170 -12.05 18.75 0.40
C VAL A 170 -11.69 17.34 0.83
N TYR A 171 -11.81 17.09 2.14
CA TYR A 171 -11.67 15.77 2.75
C TYR A 171 -13.05 15.22 3.10
N LEU A 172 -13.30 13.95 2.78
CA LEU A 172 -14.53 13.31 3.25
C LEU A 172 -14.42 13.03 4.77
N PRO A 173 -15.51 13.14 5.56
CA PRO A 173 -15.45 12.97 7.04
C PRO A 173 -14.92 11.60 7.52
N HIS A 174 -14.95 10.60 6.66
CA HIS A 174 -14.46 9.25 6.95
C HIS A 174 -13.02 9.02 6.48
N GLN A 175 -12.40 9.96 5.77
CA GLN A 175 -11.00 9.91 5.37
C GLN A 175 -10.10 10.51 6.46
N VAL A 176 -8.95 9.89 6.68
CA VAL A 176 -7.94 10.35 7.64
C VAL A 176 -6.58 10.26 6.96
N LEU A 177 -5.92 11.40 6.82
CA LEU A 177 -4.52 11.46 6.41
C LEU A 177 -3.65 10.98 7.57
N CYS A 178 -2.85 9.95 7.35
CA CYS A 178 -1.97 9.36 8.37
C CYS A 178 -0.61 8.94 7.81
N GLY A 179 -0.20 9.57 6.71
CA GLY A 179 1.07 9.32 6.04
C GLY A 179 2.22 10.24 6.50
N PRO A 180 3.43 9.96 5.99
CA PRO A 180 3.76 8.80 5.17
C PRO A 180 3.79 7.51 6.03
N ILE A 181 3.12 6.45 5.57
CA ILE A 181 3.12 5.16 6.27
C ILE A 181 4.35 4.38 5.82
N LEU A 182 5.47 4.61 6.52
CA LEU A 182 6.75 3.99 6.20
C LEU A 182 7.11 2.93 7.22
N ARG A 183 7.70 1.83 6.75
CA ARG A 183 8.33 0.87 7.65
C ARG A 183 9.65 1.45 8.14
N PRO A 184 10.01 1.21 9.41
CA PRO A 184 11.39 1.35 9.85
C PRO A 184 12.27 0.47 8.95
N VAL A 185 13.27 1.08 8.33
CA VAL A 185 14.27 0.37 7.54
C VAL A 185 15.52 0.20 8.40
N SER A 186 16.14 -0.98 8.30
CA SER A 186 17.44 -1.18 8.95
C SER A 186 18.48 -0.24 8.33
N PRO A 187 19.49 0.21 9.08
CA PRO A 187 20.58 0.99 8.51
C PRO A 187 21.22 0.25 7.34
N VAL A 188 21.60 1.00 6.29
CA VAL A 188 22.37 0.44 5.18
C VAL A 188 23.67 -0.19 5.68
N SER A 189 24.13 -1.22 4.97
CA SER A 189 25.38 -1.93 5.28
C SER A 189 26.56 -0.96 5.32
N LYS A 190 27.60 -1.29 6.12
CA LYS A 190 28.82 -0.48 6.19
C LYS A 190 29.45 -0.27 4.81
N ALA A 191 29.42 -1.30 3.96
CA ALA A 191 29.93 -1.22 2.60
C ALA A 191 29.18 -0.20 1.74
N LEU A 192 27.84 -0.25 1.73
CA LEU A 192 27.03 0.71 0.98
C LEU A 192 27.18 2.13 1.54
N ARG A 193 27.24 2.27 2.86
CA ARG A 193 27.49 3.56 3.52
C ARG A 193 28.83 4.17 3.10
N ASN A 194 29.89 3.36 3.10
CA ASN A 194 31.22 3.80 2.69
C ASN A 194 31.27 4.15 1.20
N TRP A 195 30.46 3.50 0.37
CA TRP A 195 30.35 3.82 -1.05
C TRP A 195 29.59 5.14 -1.27
N LEU A 196 28.43 5.31 -0.63
CA LEU A 196 27.64 6.55 -0.68
C LEU A 196 28.41 7.76 -0.13
N ALA A 197 29.33 7.56 0.81
CA ALA A 197 30.17 8.62 1.35
C ALA A 197 31.22 9.16 0.36
N ARG A 198 31.41 8.53 -0.81
CA ARG A 198 32.41 8.94 -1.80
C ARG A 198 32.00 10.16 -2.62
N GLY A 199 30.73 10.50 -2.65
CA GLY A 199 30.27 11.67 -3.38
C GLY A 199 28.75 11.70 -3.60
N PRO A 200 28.25 12.75 -4.27
CA PRO A 200 26.86 12.84 -4.68
C PRO A 200 26.44 11.58 -5.45
N THR A 201 25.31 11.00 -5.06
CA THR A 201 24.81 9.76 -5.65
C THR A 201 23.38 9.96 -6.11
N LEU A 202 23.09 9.58 -7.35
CA LEU A 202 21.71 9.45 -7.84
C LEU A 202 21.19 8.04 -7.52
N PHE A 203 20.10 7.96 -6.77
CA PHE A 203 19.38 6.70 -6.56
C PHE A 203 18.30 6.55 -7.64
N VAL A 204 18.29 5.40 -8.32
CA VAL A 204 17.32 5.07 -9.36
C VAL A 204 16.64 3.76 -8.99
N ASP A 205 15.34 3.81 -8.72
CA ASP A 205 14.51 2.63 -8.51
C ASP A 205 13.80 2.26 -9.83
N LEU A 206 14.20 1.14 -10.41
CA LEU A 206 13.67 0.64 -11.67
C LEU A 206 12.55 -0.37 -11.42
N SER A 207 11.53 0.02 -10.65
CA SER A 207 10.35 -0.80 -10.37
C SER A 207 9.44 -1.08 -11.59
N GLY A 208 9.95 -0.85 -12.80
CA GLY A 208 9.33 -1.13 -14.09
C GLY A 208 9.81 -2.45 -14.73
N THR A 209 9.52 -2.60 -16.01
CA THR A 209 9.91 -3.76 -16.82
C THR A 209 11.40 -3.74 -17.18
N PRO A 210 12.01 -4.89 -17.52
CA PRO A 210 13.40 -4.92 -18.00
C PRO A 210 13.66 -4.01 -19.21
N ALA A 211 12.65 -3.79 -20.06
CA ALA A 211 12.77 -2.91 -21.23
C ALA A 211 12.85 -1.43 -20.82
N GLU A 212 11.99 -1.00 -19.89
CA GLU A 212 12.04 0.35 -19.32
C GLU A 212 13.35 0.59 -18.56
N ALA A 213 13.81 -0.42 -17.81
CA ALA A 213 15.10 -0.38 -17.12
C ALA A 213 16.27 -0.17 -18.09
N LEU A 214 16.27 -0.88 -19.23
CA LEU A 214 17.28 -0.73 -20.28
C LEU A 214 17.21 0.67 -20.92
N GLN A 215 16.01 1.18 -21.17
CA GLN A 215 15.83 2.51 -21.72
C GLN A 215 16.39 3.58 -20.78
N VAL A 216 16.05 3.53 -19.48
CA VAL A 216 16.60 4.45 -18.48
C VAL A 216 18.12 4.35 -18.42
N ALA A 217 18.69 3.14 -18.47
CA ALA A 217 20.13 2.97 -18.47
C ALA A 217 20.81 3.61 -19.68
N ASN A 218 20.22 3.49 -20.88
CA ASN A 218 20.75 4.12 -22.10
C ASN A 218 20.71 5.64 -22.03
N GLU A 219 19.62 6.22 -21.50
CA GLU A 219 19.51 7.67 -21.34
C GLU A 219 20.51 8.19 -20.30
N LEU A 220 20.71 7.46 -19.18
CA LEU A 220 21.72 7.81 -18.20
C LEU A 220 23.13 7.80 -18.80
N TRP A 221 23.46 6.82 -19.65
CA TRP A 221 24.73 6.78 -20.38
C TRP A 221 24.90 7.99 -21.30
N SER A 222 23.87 8.36 -22.06
CA SER A 222 23.90 9.54 -22.92
C SER A 222 24.17 10.83 -22.13
N VAL A 223 23.60 10.97 -20.93
CA VAL A 223 23.86 12.12 -20.05
C VAL A 223 25.30 12.12 -19.54
N LEU A 224 25.87 10.96 -19.21
CA LEU A 224 27.27 10.84 -18.80
C LEU A 224 28.23 11.22 -19.94
N ASP A 225 28.00 10.72 -21.16
CA ASP A 225 28.81 11.07 -22.33
C ASP A 225 28.79 12.58 -22.61
N GLN A 226 27.63 13.23 -22.42
CA GLN A 226 27.50 14.68 -22.55
C GLN A 226 28.26 15.43 -21.46
N ALA A 227 28.21 14.96 -20.21
CA ALA A 227 28.94 15.55 -19.09
C ALA A 227 30.47 15.50 -19.32
N ASP A 228 30.96 14.37 -19.83
CA ASP A 228 32.37 14.20 -20.22
C ASP A 228 32.76 15.15 -21.35
N ALA A 229 31.90 15.30 -22.37
CA ALA A 229 32.15 16.18 -23.52
C ALA A 229 32.26 17.67 -23.14
N VAL A 230 31.53 18.12 -22.10
CA VAL A 230 31.62 19.50 -21.59
C VAL A 230 32.69 19.68 -20.51
N GLY A 231 33.48 18.64 -20.23
CA GLY A 231 34.62 18.71 -19.32
C GLY A 231 34.22 18.75 -17.84
N TYR A 232 33.06 18.20 -17.48
CA TYR A 232 32.70 18.00 -16.09
C TYR A 232 33.67 16.98 -15.47
N ARG A 233 34.67 17.45 -14.73
CA ARG A 233 35.64 16.59 -14.03
C ARG A 233 35.22 16.43 -12.58
N ASP A 234 35.32 15.20 -12.09
CA ASP A 234 35.16 14.86 -10.67
C ASP A 234 35.89 15.89 -9.80
N GLY A 235 35.13 16.62 -8.97
CA GLY A 235 35.66 17.54 -7.96
C GLY A 235 36.22 16.80 -6.76
#